data_AF-A0A820MQF6-F1
#
_entry.id   AF-A0A820MQF6-F1
#
_cell.length_a   1.000
_cell.length_b   1.000
_cell.length_c   1.000
_cell.angle_alpha   90.00
_cell.angle_beta   90.00
_cell.angle_gamma   90.00
#
_symmetry.space_group_name_H-M   'P 1'
#
loop_
_entity.id
_entity.type
_entity.pdbx_description
1 polymer ?
#
loop_
_entity_poly.entity_id
_entity_poly.type
_entity_poly.pdbx_seq_one_letter_code
_entity_poly.pdbx_strand_id
1 'polypeptide(L)'
;MFYCHDHFLQHREGLNRQLEILSNERDGLLHKIEQQKVESEQHALMKKIDEWERDSITKIQQMAKEAKQTLLSHVAKFISRVEQRLNLLTDELRQKPSKNTFVDTDITKWKQELEQLKVLLENPPDLKVQEDSTPLVTKIQVKTSTQ
;
A
#
# COMPACT_ATOMS: atom_id res chain seq x y z
N MET A 1 -15.81 34.60 -74.34
CA MET A 1 -15.82 33.12 -74.33
C MET A 1 -16.95 32.71 -73.39
N PHE A 2 -18.05 32.20 -73.94
CA PHE A 2 -19.27 31.94 -73.20
C PHE A 2 -19.09 30.68 -72.32
N TYR A 3 -19.30 30.80 -71.01
CA TYR A 3 -19.58 29.63 -70.18
C TYR A 3 -20.99 29.15 -70.55
N CYS A 4 -21.07 28.15 -71.42
CA CYS A 4 -22.32 27.44 -71.72
C CYS A 4 -22.81 26.72 -70.45
N HIS A 5 -24.13 26.59 -70.29
CA HIS A 5 -24.79 25.94 -69.15
C HIS A 5 -24.16 24.58 -68.79
N ASP A 6 -23.76 23.81 -69.80
CA ASP A 6 -23.12 22.50 -69.63
C ASP A 6 -21.76 22.57 -68.92
N HIS A 7 -20.94 23.60 -69.17
CA HIS A 7 -19.66 23.78 -68.46
C HIS A 7 -19.87 24.14 -66.99
N PHE A 8 -20.92 24.89 -66.68
CA PHE A 8 -21.31 25.18 -65.30
C PHE A 8 -21.78 23.92 -64.57
N LEU A 9 -22.59 23.08 -65.22
CA LEU A 9 -23.04 21.80 -64.66
C LEU A 9 -21.87 20.85 -64.39
N GLN A 10 -20.94 20.71 -65.34
CA GLN A 10 -19.73 19.89 -65.15
C GLN A 10 -18.86 20.39 -64.00
N HIS A 11 -18.68 21.71 -63.87
CA HIS A 11 -17.94 22.29 -62.75
C HIS A 11 -18.63 22.01 -61.40
N ARG A 12 -19.96 22.15 -61.35
CA ARG A 12 -20.77 21.89 -60.15
C ARG A 12 -20.76 20.42 -59.75
N GLU A 13 -20.77 19.49 -60.70
CA GLU A 13 -20.53 18.07 -60.42
C GLU A 13 -19.15 17.83 -59.82
N GLY A 14 -18.12 18.50 -60.35
CA GLY A 14 -16.77 18.46 -59.79
C GLY A 14 -16.70 18.94 -58.34
N LEU A 15 -17.41 20.02 -58.01
CA LEU A 15 -17.51 20.54 -56.64
C LEU A 15 -18.29 19.59 -55.71
N ASN A 16 -19.39 18.99 -56.18
CA ASN A 16 -20.15 18.00 -55.41
C ASN A 16 -19.29 16.78 -55.06
N ARG A 17 -18.49 16.27 -56.01
CA ARG A 17 -17.53 15.17 -55.75
C ARG A 17 -16.51 15.55 -54.69
N GLN A 18 -15.98 16.78 -54.72
CA GLN A 18 -15.07 17.24 -53.68
C GLN A 18 -15.75 17.33 -52.31
N LEU A 19 -17.00 17.76 -52.26
CA LEU A 19 -17.79 17.80 -51.02
C LEU A 19 -18.07 16.41 -50.44
N GLU A 20 -18.34 15.42 -51.31
CA GLU A 20 -18.50 14.02 -50.90
C GLU A 20 -17.20 13.45 -50.32
N ILE A 21 -16.05 13.72 -50.95
CA ILE A 21 -14.73 13.32 -50.43
C ILE A 21 -14.50 13.92 -49.03
N LEU A 22 -14.73 15.23 -48.87
CA LEU A 22 -14.59 15.89 -47.57
C LEU A 22 -15.55 15.32 -46.51
N SER A 23 -16.78 14.97 -46.90
CA SER A 23 -17.74 14.36 -45.99
C SER A 23 -17.29 12.97 -45.53
N ASN A 24 -16.75 12.16 -46.45
CA ASN A 24 -16.21 10.84 -46.13
C ASN A 24 -14.96 10.94 -45.23
N GLU A 25 -14.07 11.91 -45.48
CA GLU A 25 -12.91 12.16 -44.63
C GLU A 25 -13.33 12.55 -43.20
N ARG A 26 -14.31 13.45 -43.07
CA ARG A 26 -14.90 13.82 -41.77
C ARG A 26 -15.46 12.60 -41.06
N ASP A 27 -16.23 11.77 -41.74
CA ASP A 27 -16.86 10.58 -41.13
C ASP A 27 -15.79 9.57 -40.69
N GLY A 28 -14.71 9.42 -41.47
CA GLY A 28 -13.54 8.64 -41.07
C GLY A 28 -12.84 9.19 -39.82
N LEU A 29 -12.75 10.50 -39.66
CA LEU A 29 -12.20 11.13 -38.46
C LEU A 29 -13.10 10.92 -37.24
N LEU A 30 -14.42 11.07 -37.39
CA LEU A 30 -15.38 10.81 -36.30
C LEU A 30 -15.28 9.36 -35.82
N HIS A 31 -15.18 8.41 -36.74
CA HIS A 31 -15.01 7.00 -36.40
C HIS A 31 -13.71 6.75 -35.61
N LYS A 32 -12.59 7.36 -36.02
CA LYS A 32 -11.32 7.27 -35.29
C LYS A 32 -11.40 7.87 -33.88
N ILE A 33 -12.14 8.98 -33.72
CA ILE A 33 -12.38 9.60 -32.41
C ILE A 33 -13.19 8.65 -31.51
N GLU A 34 -14.22 8.00 -32.04
CA GLU A 34 -15.01 7.02 -31.30
C GLU A 34 -14.17 5.82 -30.87
N GLN A 35 -13.33 5.29 -31.76
CA GLN A 35 -12.39 4.22 -31.44
C GLN A 35 -11.42 4.63 -30.32
N GLN A 36 -10.81 5.82 -30.42
CA GLN A 36 -9.91 6.31 -29.37
C GLN A 36 -10.61 6.52 -28.02
N LYS A 37 -11.88 6.91 -28.00
CA LYS A 37 -12.66 7.01 -26.76
C LYS A 37 -12.82 5.64 -26.10
N VAL A 38 -13.12 4.60 -26.88
CA VAL A 38 -13.24 3.23 -26.36
C VAL A 38 -11.88 2.68 -25.91
N GLU A 39 -10.81 2.97 -26.65
CA GLU A 39 -9.45 2.53 -26.32
C GLU A 39 -8.78 3.35 -25.21
N SER A 40 -9.37 4.48 -24.80
CA SER A 40 -8.79 5.37 -23.79
C SER A 40 -8.61 4.70 -22.43
N GLU A 41 -9.47 3.74 -22.08
CA GLU A 41 -9.33 2.92 -20.87
C GLU A 41 -8.19 1.89 -20.99
N GLN A 42 -7.83 1.50 -22.21
CA GLN A 42 -6.72 0.59 -22.50
C GLN A 42 -5.39 1.31 -22.74
N HIS A 43 -5.38 2.64 -22.60
CA HIS A 43 -4.21 3.45 -22.87
C HIS A 43 -3.01 2.98 -22.05
N ALA A 44 -1.82 2.92 -22.65
CA ALA A 44 -0.62 2.38 -22.00
C ALA A 44 -0.25 3.13 -20.70
N LEU A 45 -0.60 4.41 -20.59
CA LEU A 45 -0.43 5.19 -19.35
C LEU A 45 -1.39 4.73 -18.24
N MET A 46 -2.59 4.24 -18.57
CA MET A 46 -3.51 3.67 -17.58
C MET A 46 -2.87 2.44 -16.93
N LYS A 47 -2.33 1.52 -17.75
CA LYS A 47 -1.60 0.35 -17.26
C LYS A 47 -0.44 0.70 -16.33
N LYS A 48 0.29 1.79 -16.62
CA LYS A 48 1.37 2.27 -15.73
C LYS A 48 0.84 2.78 -14.40
N ILE A 49 -0.33 3.42 -14.38
CA ILE A 49 -0.99 3.85 -13.14
C ILE A 49 -1.45 2.63 -12.34
N ASP A 50 -2.08 1.65 -13.00
CA ASP A 50 -2.55 0.42 -12.37
C ASP A 50 -1.38 -0.40 -11.77
N GLU A 51 -0.27 -0.52 -12.51
CA GLU A 51 0.95 -1.17 -12.04
C GLU A 51 1.53 -0.44 -10.83
N TRP A 52 1.64 0.89 -10.90
CA TRP A 52 2.11 1.70 -9.79
C TRP A 52 1.21 1.54 -8.55
N GLU A 53 -0.11 1.52 -8.70
CA GLU A 53 -1.06 1.32 -7.61
C GLU A 53 -0.87 -0.05 -6.95
N ARG A 54 -0.88 -1.12 -7.76
CA ARG A 54 -0.73 -2.49 -7.27
C ARG A 54 0.59 -2.69 -6.53
N ASP A 55 1.68 -2.19 -7.08
CA ASP A 55 3.01 -2.32 -6.48
C ASP A 55 3.11 -1.51 -5.18
N SER A 56 2.47 -0.34 -5.14
CA SER A 56 2.41 0.50 -3.93
C SER A 56 1.64 -0.16 -2.80
N ILE A 57 0.46 -0.72 -3.09
CA ILE A 57 -0.35 -1.48 -2.12
C ILE A 57 0.45 -2.67 -1.60
N THR A 58 1.10 -3.42 -2.50
CA THR A 58 1.91 -4.59 -2.13
C THR A 58 3.03 -4.22 -1.16
N LYS A 59 3.75 -3.12 -1.43
CA LYS A 59 4.82 -2.61 -0.55
C LYS A 59 4.29 -2.25 0.84
N ILE A 60 3.16 -1.53 0.91
CA ILE A 60 2.51 -1.15 2.18
C ILE A 60 2.13 -2.41 2.98
N GLN A 61 1.49 -3.37 2.33
CA GLN A 61 1.06 -4.60 2.98
C GLN A 61 2.24 -5.43 3.50
N GLN A 62 3.32 -5.54 2.71
CA GLN A 62 4.52 -6.26 3.09
C GLN A 62 5.20 -5.61 4.31
N MET A 63 5.39 -4.29 4.29
CA MET A 63 5.99 -3.57 5.43
C MET A 63 5.13 -3.69 6.70
N ALA A 64 3.80 -3.59 6.57
CA ALA A 64 2.90 -3.78 7.70
C ALA A 64 2.98 -5.21 8.28
N LYS A 65 3.14 -6.22 7.42
CA LYS A 65 3.32 -7.62 7.83
C LYS A 65 4.64 -7.80 8.57
N GLU A 66 5.73 -7.25 8.05
CA GLU A 66 7.05 -7.30 8.69
C GLU A 66 7.04 -6.62 10.06
N ALA A 67 6.44 -5.42 10.16
CA ALA A 67 6.31 -4.71 11.44
C ALA A 67 5.52 -5.53 12.47
N LYS A 68 4.40 -6.14 12.07
CA LYS A 68 3.61 -7.04 12.93
C LYS A 68 4.40 -8.27 13.37
N GLN A 69 5.14 -8.90 12.46
CA GLN A 69 5.96 -10.07 12.79
C GLN A 69 7.07 -9.72 13.78
N THR A 70 7.76 -8.59 13.57
CA THR A 70 8.75 -8.06 14.50
C THR A 70 8.14 -7.84 15.87
N LEU A 71 7.01 -7.13 15.95
CA LEU A 71 6.29 -6.90 17.20
C LEU A 71 5.95 -8.20 17.94
N LEU A 72 5.34 -9.16 17.24
CA LEU A 72 4.99 -10.46 17.80
C LEU A 72 6.22 -11.21 18.32
N SER A 73 7.36 -11.14 17.62
CA SER A 73 8.61 -11.76 18.06
C SER A 73 9.14 -11.14 19.36
N HIS A 74 9.03 -9.82 19.50
CA HIS A 74 9.45 -9.13 20.72
C HIS A 74 8.50 -9.44 21.89
N VAL A 75 7.19 -9.46 21.65
CA VAL A 75 6.18 -9.85 22.64
C VAL A 75 6.42 -11.28 23.10
N ALA A 76 6.62 -12.23 22.19
CA ALA A 76 6.90 -13.62 22.53
C ALA A 76 8.18 -13.74 23.38
N LYS A 77 9.27 -13.08 22.99
CA LYS A 77 10.51 -13.05 23.79
C LYS A 77 10.30 -12.45 25.18
N PHE A 78 9.47 -11.41 25.29
CA PHE A 78 9.14 -10.79 26.56
C PHE A 78 8.36 -11.76 27.46
N ILE A 79 7.31 -12.39 26.94
CA ILE A 79 6.52 -13.39 27.66
C ILE A 79 7.40 -14.54 28.14
N SER A 80 8.26 -15.10 27.27
CA SER A 80 9.16 -16.18 27.67
C SER A 80 10.13 -15.79 28.78
N ARG A 81 10.61 -14.53 28.83
CA ARG A 81 11.44 -14.05 29.95
C ARG A 81 10.65 -13.98 31.25
N VAL A 82 9.40 -13.54 31.21
CA VAL A 82 8.51 -13.50 32.38
C VAL A 82 8.23 -14.92 32.86
N GLU A 83 7.90 -15.85 31.97
CA GLU A 83 7.69 -17.26 32.29
C GLU A 83 8.93 -17.90 32.94
N GLN A 84 10.13 -17.65 32.41
CA GLN A 84 11.37 -18.13 32.99
C GLN A 84 11.58 -17.61 34.42
N ARG A 85 11.33 -16.33 34.68
CA ARG A 85 11.44 -15.75 36.03
C ARG A 85 10.40 -16.33 36.99
N LEU A 86 9.17 -16.56 36.54
CA LEU A 86 8.14 -17.21 37.33
C LEU A 86 8.49 -18.67 37.68
N ASN A 87 9.09 -19.40 36.75
CA ASN A 87 9.55 -20.77 36.99
C ASN A 87 10.68 -20.81 38.02
N LEU A 88 11.68 -19.92 37.90
CA LEU A 88 12.75 -19.78 38.90
C LEU A 88 12.19 -19.46 40.28
N LEU A 89 11.24 -18.52 40.36
CA LEU A 89 10.57 -18.18 41.61
C LEU A 89 9.81 -19.38 42.18
N THR A 90 9.13 -20.16 41.35
CA THR A 90 8.42 -21.38 41.74
C THR A 90 9.39 -22.41 42.34
N ASP A 91 10.57 -22.57 41.75
CA ASP A 91 11.60 -23.47 42.26
C ASP A 91 12.15 -22.99 43.62
N GLU A 92 12.43 -21.69 43.77
CA GLU A 92 12.85 -21.10 45.06
C GLU A 92 11.78 -21.33 46.16
N LEU A 93 10.51 -21.08 45.83
CA LEU A 93 9.36 -21.25 46.73
C LEU A 93 9.12 -22.71 47.13
N ARG A 94 9.50 -23.69 46.30
CA ARG A 94 9.39 -25.12 46.62
C ARG A 94 10.60 -25.66 47.37
N GLN A 95 11.80 -25.20 47.04
CA GLN A 95 13.04 -25.75 47.59
C GLN A 95 13.43 -25.20 48.96
N LYS A 96 13.21 -23.90 49.22
CA LYS A 96 13.65 -23.32 50.50
C LYS A 96 12.79 -23.77 51.70
N PRO A 97 11.46 -23.87 51.60
CA PRO A 97 10.63 -24.38 52.69
C PRO A 97 10.89 -25.86 53.00
N SER A 98 11.12 -26.69 51.98
CA SER A 98 11.46 -28.11 52.18
C SER A 98 12.82 -28.32 52.86
N LYS A 99 13.74 -27.36 52.72
CA LYS A 99 15.04 -27.34 53.41
C LYS A 99 15.00 -26.57 54.73
N ASN A 100 13.88 -25.94 55.09
CA ASN A 100 13.72 -25.04 56.24
C ASN A 100 14.80 -23.94 56.33
N THR A 101 15.19 -23.37 55.18
CA THR A 101 16.32 -22.41 55.04
C THR A 101 15.89 -20.99 54.68
N PHE A 102 14.59 -20.69 54.69
CA PHE A 102 14.10 -19.36 54.34
C PHE A 102 14.07 -18.44 55.56
N VAL A 103 14.19 -17.14 55.30
CA VAL A 103 14.08 -16.06 56.30
C VAL A 103 13.09 -14.98 55.80
N ASP A 104 12.67 -14.06 56.67
CA ASP A 104 11.67 -13.03 56.31
C ASP A 104 12.06 -12.16 55.10
N THR A 105 13.36 -11.96 54.89
CA THR A 105 13.88 -11.23 53.73
C THR A 105 13.64 -11.98 52.41
N ASP A 106 13.64 -13.32 52.42
CA ASP A 106 13.30 -14.14 51.25
C ASP A 106 11.83 -13.96 50.86
N ILE A 107 10.92 -14.00 51.84
CA ILE A 107 9.48 -13.78 51.60
C ILE A 107 9.23 -12.38 51.03
N THR A 108 9.93 -11.38 51.57
CA THR A 108 9.82 -9.99 51.10
C THR A 108 10.33 -9.87 49.66
N LYS A 109 11.48 -10.48 49.34
CA LYS A 109 12.04 -10.53 47.98
C LYS A 109 11.05 -11.17 47.00
N TRP A 110 10.49 -12.34 47.33
CA TRP A 110 9.55 -13.04 46.46
C TRP A 110 8.27 -12.25 46.20
N LYS A 111 7.73 -11.56 47.22
CA LYS A 111 6.58 -10.66 47.06
C LYS A 111 6.90 -9.51 46.11
N GLN A 112 8.07 -8.87 46.27
CA GLN A 112 8.50 -7.79 45.40
C GLN A 112 8.70 -8.25 43.96
N GLU A 113 9.31 -9.42 43.75
CA GLU A 113 9.52 -9.98 42.42
C GLU A 113 8.20 -10.33 41.72
N LEU A 114 7.24 -10.91 42.44
CA LEU A 114 5.89 -11.13 41.90
C LEU A 114 5.22 -9.83 41.47
N GLU A 115 5.31 -8.79 42.29
CA GLU A 115 4.69 -7.51 41.98
C GLU A 115 5.34 -6.84 40.77
N GLN A 116 6.67 -6.90 40.67
CA GLN A 116 7.39 -6.44 39.49
C GLN A 116 6.97 -7.20 38.22
N LEU A 117 6.82 -8.52 38.29
CA LEU A 117 6.41 -9.34 37.15
C LEU A 117 4.98 -9.03 36.71
N LYS A 118 4.05 -8.75 37.65
CA LYS A 118 2.70 -8.28 37.32
C LYS A 118 2.74 -6.93 36.59
N VAL A 119 3.46 -5.95 37.15
CA VAL A 119 3.59 -4.62 36.54
C VAL A 119 4.17 -4.71 35.13
N LEU A 120 5.18 -5.56 34.93
CA LEU A 120 5.78 -5.79 33.61
C LEU A 120 4.79 -6.41 32.62
N LEU A 121 3.96 -7.36 33.05
CA LEU A 121 2.94 -7.97 32.19
C LEU A 121 1.84 -6.99 31.78
N GLU A 122 1.43 -6.12 32.70
CA GLU A 122 0.43 -5.08 32.43
C GLU A 122 1.00 -3.95 31.55
N ASN A 123 2.29 -3.65 31.71
CA ASN A 123 2.99 -2.57 30.99
C ASN A 123 4.37 -3.04 30.49
N PRO A 124 4.46 -3.74 29.34
CA PRO A 124 5.73 -4.19 28.79
C PRO A 124 6.59 -2.98 28.37
N PRO A 125 7.77 -2.77 28.97
CA PRO A 125 8.45 -1.46 28.95
C PRO A 125 9.15 -1.05 27.65
N ASP A 126 9.23 -1.90 26.61
CA ASP A 126 10.22 -1.71 25.53
C ASP A 126 9.65 -1.64 24.11
N LEU A 127 8.34 -1.47 23.94
CA LEU A 127 7.72 -1.45 22.60
C LEU A 127 7.12 -0.09 22.27
N LYS A 128 7.67 0.55 21.24
CA LYS A 128 7.14 1.77 20.65
C LYS A 128 7.00 1.55 19.15
N VAL A 129 5.85 1.95 18.61
CA VAL A 129 5.67 2.09 17.17
C VAL A 129 6.08 3.50 16.80
N GLN A 130 6.99 3.65 15.85
CA GLN A 130 7.45 4.93 15.35
C GLN A 130 7.32 4.93 13.82
N GLU A 131 6.89 6.05 13.27
CA GLU A 131 6.83 6.27 11.84
C GLU A 131 8.19 6.74 11.32
N ASP A 132 8.63 6.13 10.21
CA ASP A 132 9.79 6.61 9.47
C ASP A 132 9.36 7.81 8.60
N SER A 133 10.23 8.82 8.48
CA SER A 133 9.98 9.99 7.62
C SER A 133 10.20 9.70 6.13
N THR A 134 10.74 8.53 5.79
CA THR A 134 11.05 8.14 4.42
C THR A 134 9.77 7.74 3.66
N PRO A 135 9.48 8.36 2.49
CA PRO A 135 8.27 8.05 1.75
C PRO A 135 8.33 6.64 1.16
N LEU A 136 7.38 5.80 1.57
CA LEU A 136 7.27 4.41 1.10
C LEU A 136 6.79 4.32 -0.37
N VAL A 137 5.94 5.26 -0.77
CA VAL A 137 5.32 5.31 -2.10
C VAL A 137 5.53 6.69 -2.69
N THR A 138 6.05 6.74 -3.92
CA THR A 138 6.25 7.99 -4.66
C THR A 138 4.99 8.36 -5.42
N LYS A 139 4.57 9.62 -5.35
CA LYS A 139 3.38 10.11 -6.07
C LYS A 139 3.58 10.05 -7.58
N ILE A 140 2.66 9.39 -8.31
CA ILE A 140 2.57 9.48 -9.76
C ILE A 140 1.76 10.72 -10.19
N GLN A 141 2.15 11.37 -11.28
CA GLN A 141 1.47 12.55 -11.82
C GLN A 141 1.42 12.47 -13.35
N VAL A 142 0.26 12.80 -13.91
CA VAL A 142 0.10 13.02 -15.35
C VAL A 142 0.33 14.49 -15.63
N LYS A 143 1.29 14.80 -16.52
CA LYS A 143 1.56 16.16 -16.97
C LYS A 143 1.26 16.25 -18.46
N THR A 144 0.53 17.28 -18.87
CA THR A 144 0.39 17.61 -20.29
C THR A 144 1.54 18.50 -20.70
N SER A 145 2.24 18.15 -21.78
CA SER A 145 3.16 19.09 -22.42
C SER A 145 2.30 20.16 -23.08
N THR A 146 2.11 21.27 -22.40
CA THR A 146 1.51 22.46 -23.00
C THR A 146 2.50 23.01 -24.03
N GLN A 147 2.08 23.11 -25.30
CA GLN A 147 2.70 23.99 -26.29
C GLN A 147 2.24 25.43 -26.04
#